data_AF-A0A1M6W1R1-F1
#
_entry.id   AF-A0A1M6W1R1-F1
#
_cell.length_a   1.000
_cell.length_b   1.000
_cell.length_c   1.000
_cell.angle_alpha   90.00
_cell.angle_beta   90.00
_cell.angle_gamma   90.00
#
_symmetry.space_group_name_H-M   'P 1'
#
loop_
_entity.id
_entity.type
_entity.pdbx_description
1 polymer ?
#
loop_
_entity_poly.entity_id
_entity_poly.type
_entity_poly.pdbx_seq_one_letter_code
_entity_poly.pdbx_strand_id
1 'polypeptide(L)'
;MVKLKYLQNVATLKLNREKCVGCGMCLNVCPHGVFELTKGKAQVVNLDNCMECGACLKNCAFSAITVSPGVGCASAIIKGFLTGSEPSCDCSGGESC
;
A
#
# COMPACT_ATOMS: atom_id res chain seq x y z
N MET A 1 -13.97 -8.00 19.80
CA MET A 1 -12.83 -8.29 18.91
C MET A 1 -12.39 -6.96 18.30
N VAL A 2 -11.28 -6.40 18.75
CA VAL A 2 -10.82 -5.08 18.31
C VAL A 2 -10.27 -5.20 16.89
N LYS A 3 -10.86 -4.47 15.94
CA LYS A 3 -10.29 -4.34 14.58
C LYS A 3 -8.99 -3.56 14.70
N LEU A 4 -7.86 -4.27 14.65
CA LEU A 4 -6.54 -3.66 14.59
C LEU A 4 -6.39 -2.98 13.22
N LYS A 5 -6.68 -1.69 13.18
CA LYS A 5 -6.28 -0.82 12.07
C LYS A 5 -4.88 -0.30 12.37
N TYR A 6 -3.99 -0.40 11.39
CA TYR A 6 -2.60 0.01 11.57
C TYR A 6 -2.52 1.52 11.84
N LEU A 7 -2.92 2.34 10.88
CA LEU A 7 -2.98 3.80 10.95
C LEU A 7 -3.99 4.31 9.91
N GLN A 8 -4.69 5.41 10.18
CA GLN A 8 -5.72 5.92 9.26
C GLN A 8 -5.12 6.81 8.16
N ASN A 9 -5.53 6.58 6.92
CA ASN A 9 -5.19 7.43 5.75
C ASN A 9 -3.69 7.64 5.48
N VAL A 10 -2.82 6.70 5.88
CA VAL A 10 -1.36 6.81 5.65
C VAL A 10 -0.84 5.98 4.48
N ALA A 11 -1.61 5.02 3.99
CA ALA A 11 -1.17 4.12 2.94
C ALA A 11 -1.03 4.86 1.59
N THR A 12 0.07 4.61 0.89
CA THR A 12 0.40 5.16 -0.44
C THR A 12 -0.36 4.51 -1.58
N LEU A 13 -1.20 3.51 -1.28
CA LEU A 13 -1.95 2.73 -2.27
C LEU A 13 -2.87 3.62 -3.11
N LYS A 14 -2.71 3.56 -4.44
CA LYS A 14 -3.60 4.19 -5.42
C LYS A 14 -4.00 3.19 -6.50
N LEU A 15 -5.23 3.35 -7.00
CA LEU A 15 -5.79 2.58 -8.09
C LEU A 15 -6.17 3.51 -9.24
N ASN A 16 -5.54 3.33 -10.40
CA ASN A 16 -5.93 3.96 -11.64
C ASN A 16 -7.11 3.19 -12.25
N ARG A 17 -8.30 3.81 -12.22
CA ARG A 17 -9.53 3.20 -12.73
C ARG A 17 -9.57 3.08 -14.25
N GLU A 18 -8.82 3.89 -14.99
CA GLU A 18 -8.79 3.83 -16.46
C GLU A 18 -8.05 2.57 -16.93
N LYS A 19 -6.90 2.29 -16.32
CA LYS A 19 -6.09 1.08 -16.59
C LYS A 19 -6.69 -0.20 -16.01
N CYS A 20 -7.57 -0.10 -15.01
CA CYS A 20 -8.21 -1.26 -14.41
C CYS A 20 -9.22 -1.91 -15.37
N VAL A 21 -8.96 -3.16 -15.75
CA VAL A 21 -9.86 -3.98 -16.58
C VAL A 21 -10.81 -4.86 -15.78
N GLY A 22 -10.74 -4.83 -14.44
CA GLY A 22 -11.64 -5.61 -13.59
C GLY A 22 -11.30 -7.09 -13.40
N CYS A 23 -10.07 -7.53 -13.69
CA CYS A 23 -9.68 -8.95 -13.62
C CYS A 23 -9.72 -9.56 -12.20
N GLY A 24 -9.87 -8.75 -11.15
CA GLY A 24 -10.02 -9.24 -9.77
C GLY A 24 -8.72 -9.69 -9.09
N MET A 25 -7.57 -9.70 -9.76
CA MET A 25 -6.33 -10.24 -9.20
C MET A 25 -5.91 -9.58 -7.88
N CYS A 26 -6.12 -8.27 -7.74
CA CYS A 26 -5.83 -7.54 -6.50
C CYS A 26 -6.68 -7.97 -5.30
N LEU A 27 -7.90 -8.47 -5.52
CA LEU A 27 -8.73 -9.03 -4.46
C LEU A 27 -8.13 -10.37 -3.99
N ASN A 28 -7.71 -11.22 -4.93
CA ASN A 28 -7.18 -12.55 -4.63
C ASN A 28 -5.85 -12.52 -3.86
N VAL A 29 -4.97 -11.57 -4.19
CA VAL A 29 -3.63 -11.48 -3.57
C VAL A 29 -3.59 -10.60 -2.32
N CYS A 30 -4.70 -9.93 -1.96
CA CYS A 30 -4.75 -9.05 -0.81
C CYS A 30 -5.27 -9.81 0.43
N PRO A 31 -4.41 -10.21 1.38
CA PRO A 31 -4.85 -10.94 2.57
C PRO A 31 -5.71 -10.10 3.51
N HIS A 32 -5.72 -8.77 3.32
CA HIS A 32 -6.35 -7.81 4.23
C HIS A 32 -7.68 -7.25 3.70
N GLY A 33 -8.17 -7.75 2.55
CA GLY A 33 -9.47 -7.36 1.99
C GLY A 33 -9.57 -5.85 1.69
N VAL A 34 -8.51 -5.26 1.12
CA VAL A 34 -8.46 -3.83 0.80
C VAL A 34 -9.34 -3.45 -0.40
N PHE A 35 -9.58 -4.41 -1.30
CA PHE A 35 -10.27 -4.20 -2.57
C PHE A 35 -11.61 -4.93 -2.62
N GLU A 36 -12.56 -4.33 -3.35
CA GLU A 36 -13.81 -4.96 -3.80
C GLU A 36 -13.97 -4.77 -5.31
N LEU A 37 -14.87 -5.54 -5.93
CA LEU A 37 -15.19 -5.41 -7.34
C LEU A 37 -16.56 -4.73 -7.48
N THR A 38 -16.56 -3.53 -8.04
CA THR A 38 -17.75 -2.69 -8.19
C THR A 38 -17.90 -2.26 -9.64
N LYS A 39 -19.05 -2.58 -10.26
CA LYS A 39 -19.35 -2.23 -11.66
C LYS A 39 -18.24 -2.69 -12.64
N GLY A 40 -17.75 -3.92 -12.44
CA GLY A 40 -16.72 -4.51 -13.30
C GLY A 40 -15.32 -3.90 -13.17
N LYS A 41 -15.04 -3.06 -12.15
CA LYS A 41 -13.70 -2.56 -11.84
C LYS A 41 -13.38 -2.72 -10.36
N ALA A 42 -12.10 -2.83 -10.04
CA ALA A 42 -11.68 -2.81 -8.65
C ALA A 42 -12.00 -1.46 -8.00
N GLN A 43 -12.24 -1.48 -6.69
CA GLN A 43 -12.44 -0.32 -5.83
C GLN A 43 -11.69 -0.55 -4.52
N VAL A 44 -11.01 0.47 -4.02
CA VAL A 44 -10.39 0.43 -2.69
C VAL A 44 -11.46 0.78 -1.65
N VAL A 45 -11.72 -0.13 -0.70
CA VAL A 45 -12.79 0.03 0.31
C VAL A 45 -12.26 0.04 1.74
N ASN A 46 -11.11 -0.58 1.99
CA ASN A 46 -10.48 -0.65 3.30
C ASN A 46 -9.02 -0.18 3.24
N LEU A 47 -8.79 1.07 2.83
CA LEU A 47 -7.44 1.63 2.65
C LEU A 47 -6.58 1.48 3.91
N ASP A 48 -7.14 1.73 5.10
CA ASP A 48 -6.44 1.64 6.39
C ASP A 48 -5.95 0.22 6.75
N ASN A 49 -6.45 -0.81 6.06
CA ASN A 49 -5.99 -2.18 6.25
C ASN A 49 -4.77 -2.49 5.38
N CYS A 50 -4.41 -1.61 4.45
CA CYS A 50 -3.26 -1.80 3.58
C CYS A 50 -1.96 -1.76 4.39
N MET A 51 -1.24 -2.87 4.42
CA MET A 51 0.09 -2.97 5.05
C MET A 51 1.24 -2.68 4.06
N GLU A 52 0.92 -2.16 2.88
CA GLU A 52 1.90 -1.85 1.82
C GLU A 52 2.80 -3.05 1.46
N CYS A 53 2.28 -4.27 1.47
CA CYS A 53 3.07 -5.47 1.13
C CYS A 53 3.45 -5.57 -0.37
N GLY A 54 2.83 -4.76 -1.23
CA GLY A 54 3.12 -4.73 -2.66
C GLY A 54 2.58 -5.91 -3.48
N ALA A 55 1.85 -6.86 -2.89
CA ALA A 55 1.30 -8.02 -3.61
C ALA A 55 0.37 -7.60 -4.76
N CYS A 56 -0.50 -6.61 -4.54
CA CYS A 56 -1.42 -6.10 -5.56
C CYS A 56 -0.70 -5.37 -6.69
N LEU A 57 0.39 -4.65 -6.40
CA LEU A 57 1.26 -4.01 -7.39
C LEU A 57 1.92 -5.07 -8.28
N LYS A 58 2.58 -6.06 -7.67
CA LYS A 58 3.34 -7.10 -8.39
C LYS A 58 2.46 -7.96 -9.31
N ASN A 59 1.19 -8.14 -8.97
CA ASN A 59 0.28 -9.02 -9.70
C ASN A 59 -0.70 -8.27 -10.62
N CYS A 60 -0.61 -6.94 -10.72
CA CYS A 60 -1.43 -6.20 -11.67
C CYS A 60 -0.78 -6.19 -13.05
N ALA A 61 -1.19 -7.10 -13.93
CA ALA A 61 -0.69 -7.17 -15.32
C ALA A 61 -0.95 -5.90 -16.16
N PHE A 62 -1.83 -5.02 -15.70
CA PHE A 62 -2.22 -3.78 -16.39
C PHE A 62 -1.61 -2.52 -15.76
N SER A 63 -0.75 -2.68 -14.75
CA SER A 63 -0.12 -1.56 -14.02
C SER A 63 -1.14 -0.52 -13.54
N ALA A 64 -2.31 -0.99 -13.12
CA ALA A 64 -3.41 -0.14 -12.63
C ALA A 64 -3.24 0.22 -11.15
N ILE A 65 -2.34 -0.43 -10.43
CA ILE A 65 -2.14 -0.25 -8.99
C ILE A 65 -0.74 0.29 -8.74
N THR A 66 -0.64 1.26 -7.85
CA THR A 66 0.63 1.76 -7.31
C THR A 66 0.56 1.71 -5.79
N VAL A 67 1.61 1.24 -5.14
CA VAL A 67 1.82 1.32 -3.69
C VAL A 67 3.33 1.32 -3.49
N SER A 68 3.85 2.06 -2.52
CA SER A 68 5.26 2.05 -2.16
C SER A 68 5.50 0.94 -1.15
N PRO A 69 5.96 -0.26 -1.56
CA PRO A 69 6.06 -1.38 -0.65
C PRO A 69 7.31 -1.23 0.22
N GLY A 70 7.19 -1.55 1.51
CA GLY A 70 8.33 -1.53 2.42
C GLY A 70 7.88 -1.53 3.87
N VAL A 71 8.84 -1.64 4.78
CA VAL A 71 8.61 -1.45 6.22
C VAL A 71 8.54 0.05 6.59
N GLY A 72 8.14 0.93 5.67
CA GLY A 72 8.38 2.38 5.65
C GLY A 72 8.51 3.05 7.01
N CYS A 73 7.45 3.03 7.82
CA CYS A 73 7.46 3.62 9.17
C CYS A 73 8.48 2.95 10.11
N ALA A 74 8.57 1.62 10.12
CA ALA A 74 9.54 0.92 10.93
C ALA A 74 10.98 1.22 10.48
N SER A 75 11.24 1.34 9.17
CA SER A 75 12.56 1.76 8.69
C SER A 75 12.92 3.18 9.14
N ALA A 76 12.00 4.14 9.02
CA ALA A 76 12.21 5.52 9.46
C ALA A 76 12.47 5.60 10.97
N ILE A 77 11.72 4.84 11.77
CA ILE A 77 11.87 4.76 13.22
C ILE A 77 13.21 4.10 13.60
N ILE A 78 13.53 2.95 13.00
CA ILE A 78 14.81 2.25 13.23
C ILE A 78 15.97 3.16 12.85
N LYS A 79 15.89 3.83 11.69
CA LYS A 79 16.91 4.78 11.24
C LYS A 79 17.07 5.91 12.26
N GLY A 80 15.97 6.55 12.68
CA GLY A 80 16.01 7.61 13.69
C GLY A 80 16.60 7.15 15.02
N PHE A 81 16.31 5.93 15.46
CA PHE A 81 16.96 5.33 16.63
C PHE A 81 18.46 5.11 16.44
N LEU A 82 18.89 4.63 15.27
CA LEU A 82 20.29 4.35 14.98
C LEU A 82 21.12 5.62 14.76
N THR A 83 20.55 6.66 14.16
CA THR A 83 21.25 7.89 13.77
C THR A 83 20.98 9.06 14.72
N GLY A 84 20.03 8.94 15.65
CA GLY A 84 19.59 10.02 16.54
C GLY A 84 18.84 11.15 15.82
N SER A 85 18.47 10.97 14.56
CA SER A 85 17.74 11.97 13.75
C SER A 85 16.23 11.74 13.82
N GLU A 86 15.43 12.78 13.54
CA GLU A 86 13.98 12.62 13.47
C GLU A 86 13.56 11.64 12.34
N PRO A 87 12.62 10.72 12.60
CA PRO A 87 12.06 9.84 11.58
C PRO A 87 11.36 10.66 10.50
N SER A 88 11.82 10.54 9.25
CA SER A 88 11.13 11.14 8.09
C SER A 88 10.80 10.06 7.06
N CYS A 89 9.57 10.14 6.54
CA CYS A 89 9.07 9.30 5.46
C CYS A 89 9.36 9.90 4.07
N ASP A 90 10.05 11.04 3.99
CA ASP A 90 10.35 11.70 2.73
C ASP A 90 11.53 11.00 2.01
N CYS A 91 11.21 10.09 1.09
CA CYS A 91 12.16 9.35 0.25
C CYS A 91 12.60 10.13 -1.02
N SER A 92 12.42 11.45 -1.07
CA SER A 92 12.59 12.23 -2.31
C SER A 92 14.04 12.50 -2.76
N GLY A 93 15.09 11.85 -2.22
CA GLY A 93 16.46 12.33 -2.48
C GLY A 93 17.68 11.43 -2.26
N GLY A 94 17.61 10.09 -2.25
CA GLY A 94 18.86 9.31 -2.20
C GLY A 94 18.74 7.78 -2.31
N GLU A 95 19.86 7.13 -2.61
CA GLU A 95 20.04 5.68 -2.88
C GLU A 95 19.82 4.75 -1.66
N SER A 96 19.08 5.18 -0.64
CA SER A 96 18.70 4.31 0.48
C SER A 96 17.25 4.53 0.90
N CYS A 97 16.37 4.12 -0.01
CA CYS A 97 15.09 3.48 0.29
C CYS A 97 15.19 2.06 -0.32
#